data_AF-A0A533S039-F1
#
_entry.id   AF-A0A533S039-F1
#
_cell.length_a   1.000
_cell.length_b   1.000
_cell.length_c   1.000
_cell.angle_alpha   90.00
_cell.angle_beta   90.00
_cell.angle_gamma   90.00
#
_symmetry.space_group_name_H-M   'P 1'
#
loop_
_entity.id
_entity.type
_entity.pdbx_description
1 polymer ?
#
loop_
_entity_poly.entity_id
_entity_poly.type
_entity_poly.pdbx_seq_one_letter_code
_entity_poly.pdbx_strand_id
1 'polypeptide(L)'
;MSGDGRYIAFTSQASNLVDGDTNGQQDLWWYGDDVFVRDRLTGITQRISVSGTGLQGNGTSDQPSINGDGRYVVFRSWANNLV
;
A
#
# COMPACT_ATOMS: atom_id res chain seq x y z
N MET A 1 -10.44 -5.26 5.57
CA MET A 1 -10.47 -6.59 4.92
C MET A 1 -11.69 -6.66 4.03
N SER A 2 -11.63 -7.37 2.90
CA SER A 2 -12.81 -7.61 2.06
C SER A 2 -13.86 -8.41 2.84
N GLY A 3 -15.12 -8.39 2.39
CA GLY A 3 -16.23 -9.05 3.08
C GLY A 3 -16.09 -10.57 3.16
N ASP A 4 -15.42 -11.18 2.19
CA ASP A 4 -15.05 -12.60 2.19
C ASP A 4 -13.71 -12.89 2.88
N GLY A 5 -12.99 -11.84 3.31
CA GLY A 5 -11.68 -11.94 3.94
C GLY A 5 -10.55 -12.41 3.03
N ARG A 6 -10.76 -12.48 1.70
CA ARG A 6 -9.72 -12.85 0.72
C ARG A 6 -8.63 -11.79 0.61
N TYR A 7 -9.01 -10.53 0.56
CA TYR A 7 -8.09 -9.41 0.40
C TYR A 7 -7.90 -8.65 1.72
N ILE A 8 -6.65 -8.45 2.11
CA ILE A 8 -6.27 -7.65 3.28
C ILE A 8 -5.52 -6.42 2.79
N ALA A 9 -6.07 -5.23 3.01
CA ALA A 9 -5.35 -3.98 2.85
C ALA A 9 -4.68 -3.60 4.18
N PHE A 10 -3.41 -3.20 4.14
CA PHE A 10 -2.60 -2.88 5.32
C PHE A 10 -1.50 -1.87 4.99
N THR A 11 -0.94 -1.22 6.00
CA THR A 11 0.23 -0.34 5.86
C THR A 11 1.51 -1.04 6.29
N SER A 12 2.63 -0.68 5.69
CA SER A 12 3.95 -1.17 6.11
C SER A 12 5.07 -0.18 5.77
N GLN A 13 6.09 -0.18 6.62
CA GLN A 13 7.38 0.51 6.43
C GLN A 13 8.49 -0.43 5.95
N ALA A 14 8.17 -1.71 5.76
CA ALA A 14 9.12 -2.70 5.33
C ALA A 14 9.40 -2.55 3.84
N SER A 15 10.67 -2.63 3.47
CA SER A 15 11.20 -2.33 2.13
C SER A 15 11.44 -3.53 1.25
N ASN A 16 10.78 -4.63 1.58
CA ASN A 16 11.03 -5.93 1.00
C ASN A 16 9.74 -6.74 0.87
N LEU A 17 8.58 -6.07 0.90
CA LEU A 17 7.28 -6.73 0.70
C LEU A 17 6.98 -6.99 -0.78
N VAL A 18 7.57 -6.19 -1.68
CA VAL A 18 7.51 -6.36 -3.13
C VAL A 18 8.85 -5.91 -3.76
N ASP A 19 9.18 -6.44 -4.93
CA ASP A 19 10.37 -6.00 -5.67
C ASP A 19 10.27 -4.50 -6.04
N GLY A 20 11.38 -3.78 -5.89
CA GLY A 20 11.41 -2.32 -6.14
C GLY A 20 10.81 -1.48 -5.00
N ASP A 21 10.46 -2.11 -3.88
CA ASP A 21 10.16 -1.41 -2.65
C ASP A 21 11.43 -0.77 -2.08
N THR A 22 11.52 0.57 -2.15
CA THR A 22 12.67 1.32 -1.68
C THR A 22 12.42 2.02 -0.35
N ASN A 23 11.30 1.74 0.33
CA ASN A 23 10.88 2.50 1.51
C ASN A 23 11.71 2.22 2.79
N GLY A 24 12.81 1.49 2.67
CA GLY A 24 13.64 1.06 3.78
C GLY A 24 14.89 1.88 3.87
N GLN A 25 14.78 3.11 4.38
CA GLN A 25 15.87 3.73 5.13
C GLN A 25 15.37 4.74 6.17
N GLN A 26 15.40 4.28 7.43
CA GLN A 26 15.85 4.99 8.65
C GLN A 26 15.28 6.38 9.00
N ASP A 27 14.54 6.39 10.13
CA ASP A 27 14.68 7.30 11.28
C ASP A 27 14.59 8.81 11.06
N LEU A 28 13.84 9.27 10.06
CA LEU A 28 13.34 10.64 10.04
C LEU A 28 11.81 10.60 10.07
N TRP A 29 11.22 11.45 10.90
CA TRP A 29 9.79 11.54 11.28
C TRP A 29 8.78 11.67 10.12
N TRP A 30 9.23 11.55 8.88
CA TRP A 30 8.48 11.68 7.64
C TRP A 30 8.66 10.50 6.66
N TYR A 31 9.45 9.47 7.00
CA TYR A 31 9.56 8.27 6.16
C TYR A 31 8.23 7.51 6.18
N GLY A 32 7.55 7.53 5.04
CA GLY A 32 6.13 7.25 4.97
C GLY A 32 5.79 5.78 4.81
N ASP A 33 4.75 5.35 5.51
CA ASP A 33 4.08 4.08 5.28
C ASP A 33 3.61 3.96 3.82
N ASP A 34 3.69 2.74 3.27
CA ASP A 34 3.05 2.37 2.02
C ASP A 34 1.81 1.52 2.27
N VAL A 35 0.85 1.59 1.35
CA VAL A 35 -0.37 0.77 1.38
C VAL A 35 -0.19 -0.44 0.48
N PHE A 36 -0.44 -1.60 1.04
CA PHE A 36 -0.36 -2.89 0.36
C PHE A 36 -1.69 -3.64 0.43
N VAL A 37 -1.89 -4.53 -0.54
CA VAL A 37 -2.94 -5.54 -0.52
C VAL A 37 -2.31 -6.93 -0.58
N ARG A 38 -2.74 -7.81 0.31
CA ARG A 38 -2.45 -9.24 0.30
C ARG A 38 -3.66 -10.00 -0.20
N ASP A 39 -3.51 -10.74 -1.29
CA ASP A 39 -4.45 -11.81 -1.65
C ASP A 39 -4.06 -13.07 -0.87
N ARG A 40 -4.93 -13.50 0.04
CA ARG A 40 -4.69 -14.68 0.88
C ARG A 40 -4.84 -15.99 0.13
N LEU A 41 -5.56 -16.00 -0.99
CA LEU A 41 -5.73 -17.21 -1.79
C LEU A 41 -4.46 -17.53 -2.58
N THR A 42 -3.88 -16.52 -3.23
CA THR A 42 -2.69 -16.68 -4.07
C THR A 42 -1.38 -16.47 -3.31
N GLY A 43 -1.44 -15.80 -2.15
CA GLY A 43 -0.25 -15.45 -1.39
C GLY A 43 0.58 -14.36 -2.07
N ILE A 44 -0.05 -13.50 -2.86
CA ILE A 44 0.61 -12.39 -3.55
C ILE A 44 0.37 -11.10 -2.76
N THR A 45 1.43 -10.32 -2.56
CA THR A 45 1.37 -8.96 -2.01
C THR A 45 1.61 -7.95 -3.12
N GLN A 46 0.82 -6.88 -3.15
CA GLN A 46 0.96 -5.79 -4.13
C GLN A 46 0.93 -4.45 -3.40
N ARG A 47 1.77 -3.49 -3.84
CA ARG A 47 1.69 -2.10 -3.40
C ARG A 47 0.61 -1.38 -4.19
N ILE A 48 -0.25 -0.63 -3.49
CA ILE A 48 -1.34 0.15 -4.08
C ILE A 48 -1.09 1.66 -4.00
N SER A 49 -0.22 2.13 -3.09
CA SER A 49 0.25 3.53 -3.02
C SER A 49 1.22 3.88 -4.16
N VAL A 50 0.76 3.74 -5.41
CA VAL A 50 1.52 4.00 -6.63
C VAL A 50 0.78 4.99 -7.54
N SER A 51 1.52 5.76 -8.33
CA SER A 51 0.98 6.67 -9.33
C SER A 51 0.24 5.90 -10.43
N GLY A 52 -0.48 6.61 -11.30
CA GLY A 52 -1.08 6.01 -12.50
C GLY A 52 -0.09 5.33 -13.46
N THR A 53 1.22 5.56 -13.31
CA THR A 53 2.30 4.89 -14.07
C THR A 53 2.99 3.77 -13.28
N GLY A 54 2.53 3.47 -12.06
CA GLY A 54 3.09 2.43 -11.19
C GLY A 54 4.31 2.89 -10.37
N LEU A 55 4.65 4.18 -10.37
CA LEU A 55 5.73 4.70 -9.53
C LEU A 55 5.28 4.78 -8.07
N GLN A 56 6.16 4.45 -7.14
CA GLN A 56 5.89 4.59 -5.71
C GLN A 56 5.52 6.04 -5.34
N GLY A 57 4.58 6.18 -4.42
CA GLY A 57 4.26 7.47 -3.80
C GLY A 57 5.48 8.07 -3.10
N ASN A 58 5.71 9.37 -3.27
CA ASN A 58 6.84 10.09 -2.67
C ASN A 58 6.52 10.66 -1.27
N GLY A 59 5.47 10.16 -0.62
CA GLY A 59 5.04 10.56 0.70
C GLY A 59 4.17 9.49 1.36
N THR A 60 3.92 9.64 2.65
CA THR A 60 3.17 8.69 3.48
C THR A 60 1.79 8.40 2.92
N SER A 61 1.43 7.12 2.89
CA SER A 61 0.08 6.64 2.59
C SER A 61 -0.41 5.73 3.71
N ASP A 62 -1.59 6.03 4.26
CA ASP A 62 -2.11 5.32 5.43
C ASP A 62 -3.64 5.18 5.43
N GLN A 63 -4.16 4.62 6.53
CA GLN A 63 -5.60 4.40 6.76
C GLN A 63 -6.30 3.67 5.59
N PRO A 64 -5.77 2.54 5.10
CA PRO A 64 -6.40 1.85 4.00
C PRO A 64 -7.73 1.24 4.41
N SER A 65 -8.70 1.34 3.52
CA SER A 65 -9.98 0.63 3.58
C SER A 65 -10.24 -0.07 2.26
N ILE A 66 -10.86 -1.24 2.34
CA ILE A 66 -11.21 -2.05 1.17
C ILE A 66 -12.70 -2.35 1.22
N ASN A 67 -13.37 -2.21 0.08
CA ASN A 67 -14.80 -2.45 -0.02
C ASN A 67 -15.12 -3.96 0.08
N GLY A 68 -16.41 -4.28 0.26
CA GLY A 68 -16.87 -5.64 0.57
C GLY A 68 -16.50 -6.71 -0.47
N ASP A 69 -16.46 -6.37 -1.75
CA ASP A 69 -16.09 -7.30 -2.82
C ASP A 69 -14.58 -7.28 -3.18
N GLY A 70 -13.79 -6.47 -2.48
CA GLY A 70 -12.34 -6.41 -2.66
C GLY A 70 -11.89 -5.65 -3.91
N ARG A 71 -12.79 -5.02 -4.68
CA ARG A 71 -12.44 -4.33 -5.94
C ARG A 71 -11.85 -2.95 -5.76
N TYR A 72 -12.19 -2.26 -4.67
CA TYR A 72 -11.76 -0.89 -4.42
C TYR A 72 -11.03 -0.78 -3.10
N VAL A 73 -9.84 -0.16 -3.15
CA VAL A 73 -9.08 0.27 -1.99
C VAL A 73 -9.03 1.79 -1.99
N VAL A 74 -9.35 2.39 -0.86
CA VAL A 74 -9.16 3.81 -0.60
C VAL A 74 -8.13 3.96 0.51
N PHE A 75 -7.35 5.02 0.46
CA PHE A 75 -6.33 5.34 1.45
C PHE A 75 -6.11 6.84 1.49
N ARG A 76 -5.56 7.33 2.60
CA ARG A 76 -5.11 8.72 2.70
C ARG A 76 -3.66 8.79 2.24
N SER A 77 -3.30 9.83 1.50
CA SER A 77 -1.92 10.04 1.08
C SER A 77 -1.48 11.49 1.24
N TRP A 78 -0.21 11.65 1.58
CA TRP A 78 0.52 12.91 1.62
C TRP A 78 1.49 13.03 0.42
N ALA A 79 1.51 12.01 -0.45
CA ALA A 79 2.29 12.03 -1.68
C ALA A 79 1.69 13.02 -2.68
N ASN A 80 2.55 13.75 -3.38
CA ASN A 80 2.11 14.71 -4.42
C ASN A 80 2.18 14.12 -5.84
N ASN A 81 2.63 12.86 -5.96
CA ASN A 81 2.78 12.15 -7.23
C ASN A 81 1.80 10.98 -7.40
N LEU A 82 0.79 10.86 -6.52
CA LEU A 82 -0.36 9.98 -6.69
C LEU A 82 -1.50 10.80 -7.30
N VAL A 83 -1.89 10.46 -8.53
CA VAL A 83 -2.96 11.10 -9.32
C VAL A 83 -3.91 10.05 -9.82
#